data_AF-A0A2T0SCQ8-F1
#
_entry.id   AF-A0A2T0SCQ8-F1
#
_cell.length_a   1.000
_cell.length_b   1.000
_cell.length_c   1.000
_cell.angle_alpha   90.00
_cell.angle_beta   90.00
_cell.angle_gamma   90.00
#
_symmetry.space_group_name_H-M   'P 1'
#
loop_
_entity.id
_entity.type
_entity.pdbx_description
1 polymer ?
#
loop_
_entity_poly.entity_id
_entity_poly.type
_entity_poly.pdbx_seq_one_letter_code
_entity_poly.pdbx_strand_id
1 'polypeptide(L)'
;MKTLFPPYAHPSPELPVDADTWIVQERPGPRRSAHQRLGRIDLDWGGRSLADVLADVDEWRADGVEGLFLDRAPAGSGGVGPVALTVRLAARRGLHRVVLNPGVPTHPLYRDLGVRICTFDGPWSAYQGWDGDGVRPGDGHLVHGVPSTLLTAARRLMGRRGAGFGLATDAGPYVSAVASGGAADSADS
;
A
#
# COMPACT_ATOMS: atom_id res chain seq x y z
N MET A 1 13.63 -6.65 -7.33
CA MET A 1 12.36 -6.21 -6.73
C MET A 1 12.48 -4.74 -6.39
N LYS A 2 11.55 -3.90 -6.85
CA LYS A 2 11.55 -2.46 -6.55
C LYS A 2 11.14 -2.22 -5.09
N THR A 3 11.78 -1.28 -4.39
CA THR A 3 11.41 -0.95 -3.01
C THR A 3 10.26 0.05 -2.98
N LEU A 4 9.23 -0.23 -2.18
CA LEU A 4 8.13 0.69 -1.89
C LEU A 4 8.09 0.93 -0.38
N PHE A 5 8.36 2.15 0.06
CA PHE A 5 8.27 2.53 1.46
C PHE A 5 6.87 3.04 1.80
N PRO A 6 6.07 2.30 2.62
CA PRO A 6 4.79 2.77 3.10
C PRO A 6 4.99 3.90 4.12
N PRO A 7 3.94 4.68 4.47
CA PRO A 7 4.05 5.85 5.34
C PRO A 7 4.74 5.59 6.68
N TYR A 8 4.52 4.40 7.26
CA TYR A 8 5.03 4.02 8.58
C TYR A 8 6.48 3.51 8.57
N ALA A 9 7.11 3.38 7.40
CA ALA A 9 8.45 2.82 7.27
C ALA A 9 9.34 3.64 6.34
N HIS A 10 9.22 4.97 6.37
CA HIS A 10 10.09 5.84 5.57
C HIS A 10 11.57 5.60 5.90
N PRO A 11 12.45 5.54 4.87
CA PRO A 11 13.86 5.36 5.10
C PRO A 11 14.46 6.62 5.76
N SER A 12 15.60 6.45 6.44
CA SER A 12 16.40 7.61 6.84
C SER A 12 16.74 8.45 5.60
N PRO A 13 16.72 9.80 5.67
CA PRO A 13 17.11 10.67 4.56
C PRO A 13 18.51 10.38 4.01
N GLU A 14 19.39 9.83 4.85
CA GLU A 14 20.79 9.52 4.53
C GLU A 14 20.96 8.12 3.93
N LEU A 15 19.93 7.26 3.97
CA LEU A 15 20.02 5.92 3.41
C LEU A 15 20.15 6.03 1.89
N PRO A 16 21.25 5.53 1.30
CA PRO A 16 21.34 5.44 -0.15
C PRO A 16 20.29 4.45 -0.64
N VAL A 17 19.25 4.93 -1.31
CA VAL A 17 18.26 4.08 -1.95
C VAL A 17 18.31 4.27 -3.46
N ASP A 18 17.90 3.24 -4.18
CA ASP A 18 17.84 3.25 -5.63
C ASP A 18 16.91 4.37 -6.12
N ALA A 19 17.27 5.05 -7.21
CA ALA A 19 16.44 6.06 -7.87
C ALA A 19 15.06 5.51 -8.26
N ASP A 20 14.95 4.20 -8.44
CA ASP A 20 13.69 3.51 -8.73
C ASP A 20 12.80 3.28 -7.50
N THR A 21 13.21 3.69 -6.30
CA THR A 21 12.45 3.57 -5.06
C THR A 21 11.20 4.44 -5.04
N TRP A 22 10.09 3.89 -4.54
CA TRP A 22 8.87 4.65 -4.26
C TRP A 22 8.74 4.96 -2.77
N ILE A 23 8.43 6.22 -2.45
CA ILE A 23 8.06 6.66 -1.11
C ILE A 23 6.60 7.08 -1.12
N VAL A 24 5.77 6.42 -0.32
CA VAL A 24 4.36 6.78 -0.16
C VAL A 24 4.24 7.92 0.84
N GLN A 25 3.71 9.06 0.41
CA GLN A 25 3.43 10.19 1.29
C GLN A 25 1.98 10.14 1.77
N GLU A 26 1.78 10.36 3.07
CA GLU A 26 0.44 10.37 3.66
C GLU A 26 -0.27 11.72 3.52
N ARG A 27 0.51 12.81 3.40
CA ARG A 27 -0.01 14.17 3.23
C ARG A 27 0.85 14.94 2.23
N PRO A 28 0.26 15.87 1.47
CA PRO A 28 1.01 16.83 0.66
C PRO A 28 2.03 17.59 1.49
N GLY A 29 3.09 18.04 0.84
CA GLY A 29 4.15 18.78 1.48
C GLY A 29 5.46 18.73 0.72
N PRO A 30 6.49 19.42 1.26
CA PRO A 30 7.75 19.56 0.58
C PRO A 30 8.40 18.21 0.31
N ARG A 31 8.99 18.08 -0.88
CA ARG A 31 9.83 16.94 -1.25
C ARG A 31 11.00 16.85 -0.28
N ARG A 32 11.11 15.73 0.42
CA ARG A 32 12.19 15.46 1.41
C ARG A 32 13.38 14.69 0.83
N SER A 33 13.24 14.15 -0.38
CA SER A 33 14.29 13.36 -1.04
C SER A 33 14.10 13.35 -2.56
N ALA A 34 15.12 12.94 -3.30
CA ALA A 34 15.06 12.85 -4.77
C ALA A 34 14.23 11.66 -5.28
N HIS A 35 13.75 10.78 -4.39
CA HIS A 35 13.00 9.57 -4.77
C HIS A 35 11.62 9.88 -5.33
N GLN A 36 11.08 8.95 -6.11
CA GLN A 36 9.72 9.04 -6.65
C GLN A 36 8.69 8.97 -5.52
N ARG A 37 7.76 9.93 -5.49
CA ARG A 37 6.72 10.04 -4.46
C ARG A 37 5.40 9.52 -5.01
N LEU A 38 4.70 8.74 -4.20
CA LEU A 38 3.33 8.34 -4.45
C LEU A 38 2.43 8.98 -3.40
N GLY A 39 1.41 9.72 -3.81
CA GLY A 39 0.40 10.26 -2.91
C GLY A 39 -0.53 9.16 -2.41
N ARG A 40 -0.65 8.97 -1.10
CA ARG A 40 -1.61 8.02 -0.51
C ARG A 40 -3.03 8.57 -0.68
N ILE A 41 -3.89 7.76 -1.26
CA ILE A 41 -5.34 7.98 -1.20
C ILE A 41 -5.95 6.76 -0.54
N ASP A 42 -6.60 6.99 0.58
CA ASP A 42 -7.32 5.95 1.28
C ASP A 42 -8.68 5.72 0.64
N LEU A 43 -8.96 4.52 0.13
CA LEU A 43 -10.23 4.19 -0.52
C LEU A 43 -11.29 3.65 0.44
N ASP A 44 -10.94 3.43 1.70
CA ASP A 44 -11.83 2.88 2.73
C ASP A 44 -12.60 1.64 2.27
N TRP A 45 -11.90 0.71 1.62
CA TRP A 45 -12.44 -0.52 1.03
C TRP A 45 -13.61 -0.29 0.06
N GLY A 46 -13.66 0.89 -0.56
CA GLY A 46 -14.73 1.31 -1.47
C GLY A 46 -15.86 2.10 -0.78
N GLY A 47 -15.73 2.43 0.50
CA GLY A 47 -16.71 3.21 1.26
C GLY A 47 -16.72 4.71 0.93
N ARG A 48 -15.64 5.24 0.33
CA ARG A 48 -15.56 6.66 -0.06
C ARG A 48 -16.27 6.96 -1.37
N SER A 49 -16.86 8.15 -1.44
CA SER A 49 -17.45 8.63 -2.70
C SER A 49 -16.37 8.91 -3.74
N LEU A 50 -16.73 8.80 -5.02
CA LEU A 50 -15.81 9.16 -6.11
C LEU A 50 -15.40 10.64 -6.03
N ALA A 51 -16.30 11.53 -5.59
CA ALA A 51 -16.00 12.95 -5.49
C ALA A 51 -14.89 13.23 -4.48
N ASP A 52 -14.95 12.60 -3.30
CA ASP A 52 -13.92 12.75 -2.27
C ASP A 52 -12.58 12.18 -2.73
N VAL A 53 -12.60 11.01 -3.37
CA VAL A 53 -11.39 10.40 -3.95
C VAL A 53 -10.77 11.32 -5.00
N LEU A 54 -11.56 11.94 -5.87
CA LEU A 54 -11.05 12.85 -6.91
C LEU A 54 -10.52 14.16 -6.33
N ALA A 55 -11.09 14.66 -5.23
CA ALA A 55 -10.55 15.81 -4.52
C ALA A 55 -9.12 15.53 -4.04
N ASP A 56 -8.89 14.36 -3.43
CA ASP A 56 -7.54 13.94 -3.03
C ASP A 56 -6.60 13.79 -4.23
N VAL A 57 -7.09 13.25 -5.37
CA VAL A 57 -6.28 13.15 -6.60
C VAL A 57 -5.85 14.53 -7.09
N ASP A 58 -6.75 15.52 -7.07
CA ASP A 58 -6.47 16.88 -7.47
C ASP A 58 -5.49 17.58 -6.51
N GLU A 59 -5.61 17.33 -5.20
CA GLU A 59 -4.66 17.81 -4.19
C GLU A 59 -3.25 17.24 -4.42
N TRP A 60 -3.14 15.92 -4.63
CA TRP A 60 -1.85 15.28 -4.92
C TRP A 60 -1.25 15.75 -6.24
N ARG A 61 -2.07 15.98 -7.26
CA ARG A 61 -1.62 16.56 -8.52
C ARG A 61 -0.99 17.93 -8.29
N ALA A 62 -1.61 18.78 -7.46
CA ALA A 62 -1.09 20.09 -7.12
C ALA A 62 0.23 20.02 -6.33
N ASP A 63 0.42 19.00 -5.50
CA ASP A 63 1.68 18.74 -4.78
C ASP A 63 2.83 18.29 -5.69
N GLY A 64 2.52 17.80 -6.90
CA GLY A 64 3.52 17.33 -7.86
C GLY A 64 4.15 15.99 -7.47
N VAL A 65 3.34 15.04 -6.98
CA VAL A 65 3.75 13.64 -6.85
C VAL A 65 3.81 12.95 -8.23
N GLU A 66 4.63 11.93 -8.34
CA GLU A 66 4.82 11.17 -9.58
C GLU A 66 3.75 10.09 -9.81
N GLY A 67 2.90 9.84 -8.82
CA GLY A 67 1.87 8.82 -8.87
C GLY A 67 1.03 8.73 -7.61
N LEU A 68 0.19 7.70 -7.56
CA LEU A 68 -0.73 7.45 -6.45
C LEU A 68 -0.53 6.05 -5.88
N PHE A 69 -0.70 5.96 -4.56
CA PHE A 69 -0.84 4.72 -3.82
C PHE A 69 -2.27 4.66 -3.28
N LEU A 70 -3.12 3.87 -3.94
CA LEU A 70 -4.52 3.69 -3.57
C LEU A 70 -4.60 2.62 -2.48
N ASP A 71 -4.69 3.08 -1.24
CA ASP A 71 -4.61 2.25 -0.04
C ASP A 71 -5.99 1.76 0.42
N ARG A 72 -6.00 0.67 1.19
CA ARG A 72 -7.21 0.00 1.68
C ARG A 72 -8.22 -0.20 0.53
N ALA A 73 -7.73 -0.66 -0.61
CA ALA A 73 -8.55 -0.84 -1.80
C ALA A 73 -9.49 -2.06 -1.66
N PRO A 74 -10.70 -2.03 -2.23
CA PRO A 74 -11.52 -3.23 -2.32
C PRO A 74 -10.82 -4.29 -3.17
N ALA A 75 -10.99 -5.57 -2.81
CA ALA A 75 -10.40 -6.71 -3.53
C ALA A 75 -11.43 -7.53 -4.32
N GLY A 76 -12.71 -7.47 -3.95
CA GLY A 76 -13.80 -8.22 -4.57
C GLY A 76 -14.28 -7.62 -5.89
N SER A 77 -15.04 -8.41 -6.67
CA SER A 77 -15.53 -8.00 -8.00
C SER A 77 -16.33 -6.69 -8.01
N GLY A 78 -17.11 -6.40 -6.97
CA GLY A 78 -17.90 -5.18 -6.86
C GLY A 78 -17.08 -3.88 -6.83
N GLY A 79 -15.81 -3.94 -6.39
CA GLY A 79 -14.92 -2.79 -6.33
C GLY A 79 -14.21 -2.45 -7.64
N VAL A 80 -14.23 -3.35 -8.63
CA VAL A 80 -13.45 -3.21 -9.88
C VAL A 80 -13.84 -1.94 -10.63
N GLY A 81 -15.15 -1.71 -10.82
CA GLY A 81 -15.67 -0.56 -11.58
C GLY A 81 -15.26 0.80 -10.98
N PRO A 82 -15.55 1.06 -9.68
CA PRO A 82 -15.10 2.27 -9.00
C PRO A 82 -13.59 2.47 -9.05
N VAL A 83 -12.78 1.42 -8.81
CA VAL A 83 -11.32 1.52 -8.87
C VAL A 83 -10.83 1.82 -10.29
N ALA A 84 -11.39 1.16 -11.30
CA ALA A 84 -11.07 1.43 -12.71
C ALA A 84 -11.35 2.89 -13.09
N LEU A 85 -12.47 3.44 -12.60
CA LEU A 85 -12.84 4.83 -12.82
C LEU A 85 -11.84 5.78 -12.17
N THR A 86 -11.45 5.53 -10.91
CA THR A 86 -10.42 6.29 -10.20
C THR A 86 -9.10 6.28 -10.96
N VAL A 87 -8.60 5.10 -11.36
CA VAL A 87 -7.35 4.95 -12.12
C VAL A 87 -7.39 5.76 -13.43
N ARG A 88 -8.48 5.65 -14.19
CA ARG A 88 -8.66 6.38 -15.45
C ARG A 88 -8.70 7.89 -15.23
N LEU A 89 -9.38 8.37 -14.20
CA LEU A 89 -9.51 9.79 -13.92
C LEU A 89 -8.23 10.40 -13.32
N ALA A 90 -7.44 9.62 -12.58
CA ALA A 90 -6.08 9.99 -12.17
C ALA A 90 -5.15 10.11 -13.38
N ALA A 91 -5.20 9.15 -14.32
CA ALA A 91 -4.42 9.23 -15.55
C ALA A 91 -4.74 10.48 -16.38
N ARG A 92 -6.02 10.89 -16.46
CA ARG A 92 -6.43 12.15 -17.12
C ARG A 92 -5.87 13.41 -16.45
N ARG A 93 -5.46 13.32 -15.19
CA ARG A 93 -4.81 14.39 -14.42
C ARG A 93 -3.28 14.34 -14.50
N GLY A 94 -2.71 13.41 -15.29
CA GLY A 94 -1.27 13.20 -15.45
C GLY A 94 -0.66 12.22 -14.45
N LEU A 95 -1.46 11.65 -13.54
CA LEU A 95 -1.01 10.70 -12.52
C LEU A 95 -1.15 9.26 -13.05
N HIS A 96 -0.24 8.87 -13.95
CA HIS A 96 -0.29 7.56 -14.64
C HIS A 96 0.27 6.40 -13.80
N ARG A 97 1.11 6.70 -12.80
CA ARG A 97 1.72 5.69 -11.96
C ARG A 97 0.81 5.39 -10.79
N VAL A 98 0.05 4.29 -10.88
CA VAL A 98 -0.82 3.85 -9.79
C VAL A 98 -0.33 2.52 -9.22
N VAL A 99 -0.24 2.46 -7.90
CA VAL A 99 -0.14 1.24 -7.12
C VAL A 99 -1.44 1.08 -6.33
N LEU A 100 -2.07 -0.08 -6.46
CA LEU A 100 -3.28 -0.45 -5.73
C LEU A 100 -2.90 -1.35 -4.56
N ASN A 101 -3.27 -1.00 -3.34
CA ASN A 101 -3.04 -1.80 -2.14
C ASN A 101 -4.36 -2.29 -1.52
N PRO A 102 -4.84 -3.47 -1.95
CA PRO A 102 -5.86 -4.23 -1.24
C PRO A 102 -5.28 -5.01 -0.05
N GLY A 103 -3.96 -5.25 -0.01
CA GLY A 103 -3.28 -6.06 1.01
C GLY A 103 -3.54 -7.56 0.92
N VAL A 104 -4.36 -8.00 -0.04
CA VAL A 104 -4.77 -9.38 -0.29
C VAL A 104 -4.92 -9.65 -1.80
N PRO A 105 -4.91 -10.92 -2.25
CA PRO A 105 -5.24 -11.26 -3.63
C PRO A 105 -6.60 -10.69 -4.05
N THR A 106 -6.68 -10.20 -5.29
CA THR A 106 -7.88 -9.54 -5.83
C THR A 106 -8.62 -10.41 -6.82
N HIS A 107 -9.90 -10.08 -7.06
CA HIS A 107 -10.67 -10.64 -8.16
C HIS A 107 -9.90 -10.47 -9.49
N PRO A 108 -9.87 -11.49 -10.39
CA PRO A 108 -9.04 -11.45 -11.60
C PRO A 108 -9.25 -10.23 -12.51
N LEU A 109 -10.43 -9.61 -12.52
CA LEU A 109 -10.71 -8.41 -13.33
C LEU A 109 -9.87 -7.19 -12.95
N TYR A 110 -9.31 -7.12 -11.74
CA TYR A 110 -8.37 -6.04 -11.37
C TYR A 110 -7.11 -6.05 -12.24
N ARG A 111 -6.78 -7.19 -12.85
CA ARG A 111 -5.58 -7.34 -13.69
C ARG A 111 -5.70 -6.58 -15.00
N ASP A 112 -6.91 -6.37 -15.50
CA ASP A 112 -7.18 -5.62 -16.74
C ASP A 112 -6.93 -4.11 -16.58
N LEU A 113 -6.78 -3.63 -15.33
CA LEU A 113 -6.48 -2.22 -15.05
C LEU A 113 -5.04 -1.84 -15.40
N GLY A 114 -4.14 -2.82 -15.58
CA GLY A 114 -2.73 -2.56 -15.90
C GLY A 114 -1.94 -1.84 -14.79
N VAL A 115 -2.48 -1.78 -13.57
CA VAL A 115 -1.82 -1.18 -12.41
C VAL A 115 -1.03 -2.23 -11.62
N ARG A 116 -0.08 -1.77 -10.81
CA ARG A 116 0.63 -2.65 -9.87
C ARG A 116 -0.26 -2.91 -8.67
N ILE A 117 -0.33 -4.15 -8.20
CA ILE A 117 -1.21 -4.58 -7.12
C ILE A 117 -0.36 -5.15 -5.98
N CYS A 118 -0.55 -4.64 -4.77
CA CYS A 118 0.03 -5.17 -3.55
C CYS A 118 -0.92 -6.21 -2.95
N THR A 119 -0.57 -7.49 -3.09
CA THR A 119 -1.44 -8.62 -2.71
C THR A 119 -1.13 -9.21 -1.34
N PHE A 120 -0.17 -8.64 -0.63
CA PHE A 120 0.09 -8.93 0.77
C PHE A 120 0.48 -7.64 1.48
N ASP A 121 -0.25 -7.27 2.53
CA ASP A 121 0.13 -6.22 3.48
C ASP A 121 -0.19 -6.70 4.89
N GLY A 122 0.84 -7.07 5.65
CA GLY A 122 0.63 -7.72 6.93
C GLY A 122 1.89 -8.05 7.73
N PRO A 123 1.72 -8.63 8.93
CA PRO A 123 2.83 -8.91 9.82
C PRO A 123 3.69 -10.07 9.33
N TRP A 124 4.97 -10.06 9.70
CA TRP A 124 5.92 -11.15 9.46
C TRP A 124 5.37 -12.52 9.88
N SER A 125 4.72 -12.59 11.05
CA SER A 125 4.12 -13.83 11.56
C SER A 125 3.09 -14.44 10.61
N ALA A 126 2.23 -13.62 10.00
CA ALA A 126 1.29 -14.06 8.97
C ALA A 126 2.02 -14.41 7.68
N TYR A 127 3.01 -13.59 7.28
CA TYR A 127 3.76 -13.81 6.05
C TYR A 127 4.50 -15.15 6.06
N GLN A 128 5.04 -15.59 7.19
CA GLN A 128 5.77 -16.87 7.29
C GLN A 128 4.92 -18.05 6.82
N GLY A 129 3.66 -18.13 7.27
CA GLY A 129 2.73 -19.20 6.95
C GLY A 129 1.91 -18.99 5.66
N TRP A 130 1.99 -17.81 5.05
CA TRP A 130 1.21 -17.49 3.86
C TRP A 130 1.63 -18.32 2.64
N ASP A 131 0.67 -19.00 2.03
CA ASP A 131 0.86 -19.91 0.89
C ASP A 131 0.93 -19.17 -0.46
N GLY A 132 0.45 -17.93 -0.52
CA GLY A 132 0.47 -17.12 -1.74
C GLY A 132 -0.64 -17.44 -2.72
N ASP A 133 -1.73 -18.11 -2.30
CA ASP A 133 -2.81 -18.42 -3.24
C ASP A 133 -3.39 -17.15 -3.89
N GLY A 134 -3.70 -17.23 -5.18
CA GLY A 134 -4.26 -16.12 -5.97
C GLY A 134 -3.28 -14.98 -6.35
N VAL A 135 -2.00 -15.04 -5.96
CA VAL A 135 -1.00 -14.02 -6.37
C VAL A 135 -0.36 -14.34 -7.71
N ARG A 136 0.16 -13.29 -8.37
CA ARG A 136 0.91 -13.42 -9.63
C ARG A 136 2.34 -12.91 -9.44
N PRO A 137 3.33 -13.50 -10.13
CA PRO A 137 4.67 -12.94 -10.17
C PRO A 137 4.64 -11.46 -10.58
N GLY A 138 5.34 -10.62 -9.83
CA GLY A 138 5.33 -9.17 -10.03
C GLY A 138 4.42 -8.41 -9.05
N ASP A 139 3.54 -9.11 -8.33
CA ASP A 139 2.72 -8.52 -7.27
C ASP A 139 3.57 -7.98 -6.12
N GLY A 140 3.01 -7.02 -5.38
CA GLY A 140 3.67 -6.35 -4.28
C GLY A 140 3.44 -7.03 -2.95
N HIS A 141 4.46 -7.09 -2.10
CA HIS A 141 4.34 -7.56 -0.72
C HIS A 141 4.85 -6.49 0.26
N LEU A 142 4.06 -6.10 1.25
CA LEU A 142 4.44 -5.27 2.38
C LEU A 142 4.43 -6.13 3.64
N VAL A 143 5.61 -6.32 4.23
CA VAL A 143 5.81 -7.23 5.36
C VAL A 143 6.39 -6.44 6.51
N HIS A 144 5.61 -6.28 7.57
CA HIS A 144 5.94 -5.42 8.70
C HIS A 144 6.19 -6.22 9.99
N GLY A 145 6.82 -5.60 10.99
CA GLY A 145 7.16 -6.25 12.26
C GLY A 145 8.14 -7.42 12.11
N VAL A 146 9.01 -7.38 11.10
CA VAL A 146 10.07 -8.37 10.90
C VAL A 146 11.17 -8.14 11.94
N PRO A 147 11.58 -9.14 12.74
CA PRO A 147 12.75 -8.98 13.61
C PRO A 147 13.96 -8.49 12.81
N SER A 148 14.69 -7.49 13.31
CA SER A 148 15.77 -6.83 12.56
C SER A 148 16.83 -7.80 12.03
N THR A 149 17.14 -8.85 12.79
CA THR A 149 18.05 -9.95 12.41
C THR A 149 17.54 -10.80 11.22
N LEU A 150 16.24 -10.76 10.93
CA LEU A 150 15.58 -11.52 9.88
C LEU A 150 15.25 -10.70 8.63
N LEU A 151 15.52 -9.39 8.60
CA LEU A 151 15.18 -8.52 7.45
C LEU A 151 15.74 -9.06 6.12
N THR A 152 16.99 -9.51 6.10
CA THR A 152 17.60 -10.10 4.90
C THR A 152 16.90 -11.39 4.49
N ALA A 153 16.53 -12.25 5.45
CA ALA A 153 15.84 -13.50 5.18
C ALA A 153 14.42 -13.26 4.67
N ALA A 154 13.70 -12.28 5.25
CA ALA A 154 12.37 -11.87 4.82
C ALA A 154 12.37 -11.35 3.38
N ARG A 155 13.32 -10.46 3.03
CA ARG A 155 13.49 -9.98 1.64
C ARG A 155 13.77 -11.11 0.65
N ARG A 156 14.60 -12.09 1.02
CA ARG A 156 14.85 -13.28 0.19
C ARG A 156 13.58 -14.13 0.02
N LEU A 157 12.80 -14.31 1.08
CA LEU A 157 11.53 -15.04 1.01
C LEU A 157 10.52 -14.33 0.10
N MET A 158 10.41 -13.00 0.19
CA MET A 158 9.58 -12.21 -0.73
C MET A 158 9.96 -12.44 -2.19
N GLY A 159 11.25 -12.39 -2.51
CA GLY A 159 11.74 -12.68 -3.87
C GLY A 159 11.39 -14.10 -4.33
N ARG A 160 11.56 -15.11 -3.47
CA ARG A 160 11.17 -16.51 -3.80
C ARG A 160 9.67 -16.67 -4.01
N ARG A 161 8.84 -15.88 -3.35
CA ARG A 161 7.38 -15.83 -3.55
C ARG A 161 6.96 -14.94 -4.74
N GLY A 162 7.90 -14.49 -5.56
CA GLY A 162 7.59 -13.75 -6.79
C GLY A 162 7.28 -12.27 -6.60
N ALA A 163 7.64 -11.66 -5.47
CA ALA A 163 7.42 -10.24 -5.24
C ALA A 163 8.12 -9.37 -6.28
N GLY A 164 7.37 -8.53 -7.00
CA GLY A 164 7.90 -7.57 -7.97
C GLY A 164 8.31 -6.25 -7.34
N PHE A 165 7.59 -5.85 -6.30
CA PHE A 165 7.89 -4.68 -5.48
C PHE A 165 7.51 -4.92 -4.01
N GLY A 166 7.95 -4.05 -3.10
CA GLY A 166 7.55 -4.14 -1.70
C GLY A 166 8.61 -3.73 -0.70
N LEU A 167 8.37 -4.09 0.57
CA LEU A 167 9.28 -3.86 1.68
C LEU A 167 9.12 -4.95 2.74
N ALA A 168 10.23 -5.40 3.30
CA ALA A 168 10.27 -6.05 4.61
C ALA A 168 10.88 -5.07 5.60
N THR A 169 10.19 -4.81 6.72
CA THR A 169 10.58 -3.81 7.71
C THR A 169 10.31 -4.30 9.13
N ASP A 170 11.11 -3.83 10.07
CA ASP A 170 10.93 -4.04 11.51
C ASP A 170 9.91 -3.05 12.12
N ALA A 171 9.62 -1.95 11.41
CA ALA A 171 8.50 -1.08 11.72
C ALA A 171 7.15 -1.81 11.58
N GLY A 172 6.14 -1.37 12.32
CA GLY A 172 4.74 -1.79 12.17
C GLY A 172 3.86 -0.61 11.74
N PRO A 173 2.72 -0.86 11.08
CA PRO A 173 1.70 0.17 10.91
C PRO A 173 1.25 0.66 12.29
N TYR A 174 1.00 1.96 12.43
CA TYR A 174 0.52 2.53 13.67
C TYR A 174 -0.85 1.91 14.01
N VAL A 175 -0.89 1.00 14.98
CA VAL A 175 -2.15 0.49 15.53
C VAL A 175 -2.64 1.55 16.50
N SER A 176 -3.64 2.34 16.13
CA SER A 176 -4.26 3.26 17.09
C SER A 176 -4.86 2.41 18.22
N ALA A 177 -4.47 2.71 19.46
CA ALA A 177 -4.83 1.95 20.66
C ALA A 177 -6.30 2.11 21.09
N VAL A 178 -7.26 2.20 20.15
CA VAL A 178 -8.69 2.45 20.45
C VAL A 178 -9.53 1.16 20.42
N ALA A 179 -8.95 0.01 20.04
CA ALA A 179 -9.69 -1.27 19.95
C ALA A 179 -9.57 -2.16 21.20
N SER A 180 -9.13 -1.64 22.35
CA SER A 180 -8.96 -2.43 23.58
C SER A 180 -9.53 -1.70 24.80
N GLY A 181 -10.82 -1.37 24.77
CA GLY A 181 -11.50 -0.64 25.85
C GLY A 181 -12.99 -0.90 25.99
N GLY A 182 -13.49 -2.10 25.63
CA GLY A 182 -14.92 -2.39 25.67
C GLY A 182 -15.25 -3.82 26.05
N ALA A 183 -14.97 -4.21 27.30
CA ALA A 183 -15.64 -5.32 28.00
C ALA A 183 -15.26 -5.33 29.49
N ALA A 184 -15.86 -4.44 30.28
CA ALA A 184 -16.03 -4.62 31.72
C ALA A 184 -17.09 -3.61 32.19
N ASP A 185 -18.33 -4.08 32.33
CA ASP A 185 -19.21 -3.80 33.48
C ASP A 185 -20.67 -4.04 33.08
N SER A 186 -21.16 -5.22 33.45
CA SER A 186 -22.57 -5.47 33.68
C SER A 186 -22.69 -6.59 34.71
N ALA A 187 -22.47 -6.25 35.97
CA ALA A 187 -22.97 -7.02 37.11
C ALA A 187 -23.73 -6.04 38.03
N ASP A 188 -24.85 -6.52 38.54
CA ASP A 188 -25.72 -5.95 39.57
C ASP A 188 -26.69 -4.84 39.16
N SER A 189 -27.94 -5.24 38.87
CA SER A 189 -29.13 -4.91 39.68
C SER A 189 -30.29 -5.84 39.35
#